data_AF-A0A9P8TDU6-F1
#
_entry.id   AF-A0A9P8TDU6-F1
#
_cell.length_a   1.000
_cell.length_b   1.000
_cell.length_c   1.000
_cell.angle_alpha   90.00
_cell.angle_beta   90.00
_cell.angle_gamma   90.00
#
_symmetry.space_group_name_H-M   'P 1'
#
loop_
_entity.id
_entity.type
_entity.pdbx_description
1 polymer ?
#
loop_
_entity_poly.entity_id
_entity_poly.type
_entity_poly.pdbx_seq_one_letter_code
_entity_poly.pdbx_strand_id
1 'polypeptide(L)'
;MSQPPNPLTQTTTSLSYLIESFIELGILTHDFEGTDNSRDGLTFKLNETISQLDQIRSSSKQLQNVPIPLDVLRYIEDGRNPDVYTREFVEATKRSNQYLKGKMEGFGLLRDVLAQKIEAEFPELKEVVEDIKKPLLMSSTLALLAVCAASAQAAGCVDSERQQINDNMLEAATNLKRHKPWL
;
A
#
# COMPACT_ATOMS: atom_id res chain seq x y z
N MET A 1 -24.17 -19.32 9.89
CA MET A 1 -22.81 -19.87 10.04
C MET A 1 -21.88 -18.69 10.22
N SER A 2 -21.43 -18.42 11.45
CA SER A 2 -20.46 -17.36 11.74
C SER A 2 -19.10 -17.80 11.22
N GLN A 3 -18.47 -16.96 10.39
CA GLN A 3 -17.09 -17.12 9.95
C GLN A 3 -16.19 -17.34 11.18
N PRO A 4 -15.22 -18.28 11.16
CA PRO A 4 -14.22 -18.36 12.23
C PRO A 4 -13.55 -16.99 12.40
N PRO A 5 -13.27 -16.56 13.65
CA PRO A 5 -12.70 -15.25 13.90
C PRO A 5 -11.36 -15.11 13.17
N ASN A 6 -11.18 -13.98 12.48
CA ASN A 6 -9.96 -13.66 11.76
C ASN A 6 -8.76 -13.71 12.74
N PRO A 7 -7.62 -14.33 12.39
CA PRO A 7 -6.45 -14.38 13.26
C PRO A 7 -5.98 -13.00 13.74
N LEU A 8 -6.20 -11.94 12.95
CA LEU A 8 -5.94 -10.55 13.34
C LEU A 8 -6.87 -10.07 14.47
N THR A 9 -8.17 -10.38 14.38
CA THR A 9 -9.14 -9.95 15.40
C THR A 9 -8.93 -10.72 16.69
N GLN A 10 -8.60 -12.01 16.60
CA GLN A 10 -8.24 -12.83 17.76
C GLN A 10 -7.00 -12.27 18.47
N THR A 11 -5.93 -11.97 17.72
CA THR A 11 -4.70 -11.41 18.31
C THR A 11 -4.94 -10.02 18.91
N THR A 12 -5.73 -9.17 18.26
CA THR A 12 -6.12 -7.84 18.79
C THR A 12 -6.89 -7.96 20.10
N THR A 13 -7.79 -8.93 20.18
CA THR A 13 -8.57 -9.21 21.39
C THR A 13 -7.68 -9.70 22.52
N SER A 14 -6.76 -10.64 22.24
CA SER A 14 -5.77 -11.12 23.21
C SER A 14 -4.85 -10.01 23.70
N LEU A 15 -4.42 -9.09 22.83
CA LEU A 15 -3.64 -7.91 23.23
C LEU A 15 -4.44 -6.97 24.15
N SER A 16 -5.73 -6.80 23.90
CA SER A 16 -6.60 -5.98 24.76
C SER A 16 -6.73 -6.58 26.16
N TYR A 17 -6.93 -7.90 26.26
CA TYR A 17 -6.94 -8.60 27.55
C TYR A 17 -5.59 -8.54 28.28
N LEU A 18 -4.48 -8.62 27.53
CA LEU A 18 -3.14 -8.47 28.12
C LEU A 18 -2.93 -7.08 28.71
N ILE A 19 -3.37 -6.02 28.02
CA ILE A 19 -3.30 -4.63 28.52
C ILE A 19 -4.12 -4.50 29.80
N GLU A 20 -5.35 -5.04 29.83
CA GLU A 20 -6.18 -5.05 31.04
C GLU A 20 -5.49 -5.79 32.18
N SER A 21 -4.88 -6.96 31.91
CA SER A 21 -4.12 -7.73 32.89
C SER A 21 -2.96 -6.93 33.50
N PHE A 22 -2.26 -6.11 32.70
CA PHE A 22 -1.21 -5.22 33.20
C PHE A 22 -1.76 -4.07 34.05
N ILE A 23 -2.92 -3.52 33.70
CA ILE A 23 -3.59 -2.48 34.50
C ILE A 23 -4.01 -3.04 35.85
N GLU A 24 -4.69 -4.19 35.88
CA GLU A 24 -5.08 -4.89 37.10
C GLU A 24 -3.87 -5.25 37.97
N LEU A 25 -2.80 -5.75 37.35
CA LEU A 25 -1.55 -6.06 38.05
C LEU A 25 -0.92 -4.80 38.67
N GLY A 26 -0.96 -3.66 37.96
CA GLY A 26 -0.49 -2.37 38.47
C GLY A 26 -1.26 -1.92 39.71
N ILE A 27 -2.59 -2.07 39.69
CA ILE A 27 -3.47 -1.74 40.83
C ILE A 27 -3.17 -2.67 42.02
N LEU A 28 -3.09 -3.99 41.80
CA LEU A 28 -2.78 -4.97 42.84
C LEU A 28 -1.40 -4.75 43.48
N THR A 29 -0.43 -4.28 42.70
CA THR A 29 0.91 -3.95 43.19
C THR A 29 0.93 -2.65 43.99
N HIS A 30 0.11 -1.67 43.59
CA HIS A 30 -0.03 -0.41 44.29
C HIS A 30 -0.70 -0.56 45.67
N ASP A 31 -1.78 -1.35 45.74
CA ASP A 31 -2.58 -1.57 46.96
C ASP A 31 -2.13 -2.81 47.76
N PHE A 32 -0.84 -3.15 47.68
CA PHE A 32 -0.32 -4.35 48.33
C PHE A 32 -0.21 -4.19 49.86
N GLU A 33 -1.17 -4.76 50.60
CA GLU A 33 -1.24 -4.67 52.06
C GLU A 33 -0.31 -5.67 52.81
N GLY A 34 0.41 -6.53 52.09
CA GLY A 34 1.31 -7.53 52.70
C GLY A 34 0.62 -8.73 53.33
N THR A 35 -0.71 -8.86 53.19
CA THR A 35 -1.47 -10.03 53.67
C THR A 35 -1.26 -11.25 52.77
N ASP A 36 -1.45 -12.46 53.29
CA ASP A 36 -1.32 -13.69 52.50
C ASP A 36 -2.28 -13.73 51.31
N ASN A 37 -3.51 -13.23 51.49
CA ASN A 37 -4.50 -13.11 50.41
C ASN A 37 -4.01 -12.19 49.27
N SER A 38 -3.38 -11.06 49.61
CA SER A 38 -2.81 -10.13 48.62
C SER A 38 -1.65 -10.78 47.86
N ARG A 39 -0.83 -11.60 48.52
CA ARG A 39 0.28 -12.34 47.91
C ARG A 39 -0.20 -13.40 46.94
N ASP A 40 -1.27 -14.13 47.30
CA ASP A 40 -1.85 -15.16 46.45
C ASP A 40 -2.51 -14.55 45.20
N GLY A 41 -3.29 -13.46 45.36
CA GLY A 41 -3.91 -12.74 44.25
C GLY A 41 -2.89 -12.19 43.25
N LEU A 42 -1.79 -11.60 43.76
CA LEU A 42 -0.69 -11.11 42.93
C LEU A 42 0.00 -12.24 42.16
N THR A 43 0.30 -13.35 42.84
CA THR A 43 0.95 -14.51 42.23
C THR A 43 0.08 -15.14 41.15
N PHE A 44 -1.23 -15.25 41.40
CA PHE A 44 -2.19 -15.71 40.40
C PHE A 44 -2.21 -14.81 39.17
N LYS A 45 -2.33 -13.49 39.36
CA LYS A 45 -2.39 -12.53 38.25
C LYS A 45 -1.09 -12.46 37.44
N LEU A 46 0.06 -12.60 38.09
CA LEU A 46 1.36 -12.71 37.41
C LEU A 46 1.42 -13.96 36.52
N ASN A 47 1.01 -15.12 37.04
CA ASN A 47 0.99 -16.36 36.25
C ASN A 47 -0.01 -16.29 35.08
N GLU A 48 -1.16 -15.65 35.29
CA GLU A 48 -2.12 -15.38 34.22
C GLU A 48 -1.50 -14.51 33.11
N THR A 49 -0.83 -13.41 33.48
CA THR A 49 -0.16 -12.51 32.52
C THR A 49 0.93 -13.23 31.73
N ILE A 50 1.72 -14.08 32.38
CA ILE A 50 2.75 -14.91 31.73
C ILE A 50 2.12 -15.87 30.72
N SER A 51 1.02 -16.54 31.09
CA SER A 51 0.28 -17.44 30.21
C SER A 51 -0.28 -16.69 28.98
N GLN A 52 -0.84 -15.51 29.18
CA GLN A 52 -1.36 -14.66 28.10
C GLN A 52 -0.24 -14.20 27.13
N LEU A 53 0.94 -13.86 27.64
CA LEU A 53 2.11 -13.51 26.81
C LEU A 53 2.55 -14.68 25.92
N ASP A 54 2.56 -15.91 26.45
CA ASP A 54 2.92 -17.10 25.68
C ASP A 54 1.86 -17.43 24.60
N GLN A 55 0.58 -17.22 24.92
CA GLN A 55 -0.51 -17.35 23.96
C GLN A 55 -0.36 -16.37 22.78
N ILE A 56 -0.03 -15.09 23.05
CA ILE A 56 0.19 -14.07 22.01
C ILE A 56 1.42 -14.38 21.15
N ARG A 57 2.50 -14.84 21.78
CA ARG A 57 3.71 -15.29 21.06
C ARG A 57 3.37 -16.42 20.08
N SER A 58 2.52 -17.34 20.49
CA SER A 58 2.09 -18.47 19.66
C SER A 58 1.16 -18.03 18.52
N SER A 59 0.21 -17.14 18.78
CA SER A 59 -0.71 -16.61 17.74
C SER A 59 0.00 -15.72 16.72
N SER A 60 1.05 -15.00 17.13
CA SER A 60 1.88 -14.16 16.25
C SER A 60 2.47 -14.94 15.06
N LYS A 61 2.74 -16.25 15.22
CA LYS A 61 3.21 -17.11 14.11
C LYS A 61 2.23 -17.18 12.93
N GLN A 62 0.94 -17.01 13.19
CA GLN A 62 -0.10 -17.02 12.15
C GLN A 62 -0.11 -15.71 11.33
N LEU A 63 0.54 -14.66 11.83
CA LEU A 63 0.57 -13.32 11.23
C LEU A 63 1.86 -13.00 10.46
N GLN A 64 2.79 -13.95 10.34
CA GLN A 64 4.09 -13.76 9.68
C GLN A 64 4.00 -13.39 8.20
N ASN A 65 2.85 -13.67 7.55
CA ASN A 65 2.63 -13.41 6.14
C ASN A 65 2.24 -11.95 5.83
N VAL A 66 2.12 -11.07 6.83
CA VAL A 66 1.77 -9.66 6.65
C VAL A 66 3.05 -8.82 6.67
N PRO A 67 3.59 -8.40 5.51
CA PRO A 67 4.76 -7.53 5.47
C PRO A 67 4.40 -6.13 5.93
N ILE A 68 5.17 -5.59 6.87
CA ILE A 68 5.00 -4.23 7.39
C ILE A 68 6.22 -3.40 6.98
N PRO A 69 6.04 -2.27 6.28
CA PRO A 69 7.14 -1.37 5.97
C PRO A 69 7.81 -0.84 7.24
N LEU A 70 9.15 -0.78 7.26
CA LEU A 70 9.91 -0.25 8.40
C LEU A 70 9.55 1.21 8.73
N ASP A 71 9.16 2.00 7.73
CA ASP A 71 8.73 3.38 7.95
C ASP A 71 7.48 3.46 8.84
N VAL A 72 6.56 2.49 8.75
CA VAL A 72 5.39 2.43 9.63
C VAL A 72 5.79 2.15 11.07
N LEU A 73 6.84 1.35 11.30
CA LEU A 73 7.36 1.10 12.65
C LEU A 73 7.87 2.40 13.28
N ARG A 74 8.61 3.23 12.51
CA ARG A 74 9.08 4.53 13.01
C ARG A 74 7.94 5.47 13.40
N TYR A 75 6.83 5.45 12.65
CA TYR A 75 5.65 6.23 13.02
C TYR A 75 5.07 5.80 14.38
N ILE A 76 5.05 4.50 14.65
CA ILE A 76 4.57 3.95 15.94
C ILE A 76 5.53 4.35 17.08
N GLU A 77 6.84 4.23 16.86
CA GLU A 77 7.87 4.62 17.85
C GLU A 77 7.80 6.10 18.20
N ASP A 78 7.56 6.97 17.21
CA ASP A 78 7.40 8.41 17.39
C ASP A 78 6.01 8.81 17.96
N GLY A 79 5.10 7.85 18.17
CA GLY A 79 3.74 8.09 18.66
C GLY A 79 2.80 8.75 17.63
N ARG A 80 3.14 8.71 16.34
CA ARG A 80 2.36 9.26 15.23
C ARG A 80 1.38 8.22 14.69
N ASN A 81 0.18 8.64 14.27
CA ASN A 81 -0.79 7.71 13.67
C ASN A 81 -0.22 7.12 12.35
N PRO A 82 -0.10 5.79 12.22
CA PRO A 82 0.36 5.13 10.98
C PRO A 82 -0.51 5.40 9.75
N ASP A 83 -1.78 5.80 9.91
CA ASP A 83 -2.63 6.19 8.76
C ASP A 83 -2.06 7.38 7.98
N VAL A 84 -1.30 8.23 8.68
CA VAL A 84 -0.64 9.39 8.08
C VAL A 84 0.44 8.95 7.09
N TYR A 85 1.17 7.87 7.37
CA TYR A 85 2.13 7.29 6.43
C TYR A 85 1.43 6.86 5.13
N THR A 86 0.32 6.14 5.24
CA THR A 86 -0.45 5.68 4.08
C THR A 86 -0.95 6.86 3.23
N ARG A 87 -1.43 7.91 3.89
CA ARG A 87 -1.83 9.15 3.22
C ARG A 87 -0.66 9.81 2.48
N GLU A 88 0.47 10.02 3.17
CA GLU A 88 1.66 10.62 2.58
C GLU A 88 2.18 9.81 1.39
N PHE A 89 2.16 8.48 1.49
CA PHE A 89 2.57 7.58 0.42
C PHE A 89 1.70 7.72 -0.83
N VAL A 90 0.37 7.75 -0.66
CA VAL A 90 -0.57 7.94 -1.78
C VAL A 90 -0.40 9.32 -2.41
N GLU A 91 -0.25 10.37 -1.60
CA GLU A 91 -0.05 11.74 -2.07
C GLU A 91 1.30 11.88 -2.83
N ALA A 92 2.38 11.29 -2.32
CA ALA A 92 3.68 11.28 -2.95
C ALA A 92 3.66 10.52 -4.29
N THR A 93 3.00 9.35 -4.32
CA THR A 93 2.85 8.55 -5.54
C THR A 93 2.06 9.32 -6.61
N LYS A 94 0.94 9.95 -6.22
CA LYS A 94 0.15 10.80 -7.12
C LYS A 94 0.98 11.96 -7.68
N ARG A 95 1.72 12.66 -6.82
CA ARG A 95 2.59 13.78 -7.21
C ARG A 95 3.67 13.32 -8.18
N SER A 96 4.32 12.19 -7.90
CA SER A 96 5.33 11.60 -8.79
C SER A 96 4.76 11.23 -10.16
N ASN A 97 3.59 10.58 -10.20
CA ASN A 97 2.94 10.20 -11.45
C ASN A 97 2.56 11.42 -12.30
N GLN A 98 1.99 12.46 -11.69
CA GLN A 98 1.67 13.70 -12.39
C GLN A 98 2.92 14.40 -12.91
N TYR A 99 3.98 14.44 -12.09
CA TYR A 99 5.26 15.02 -12.48
C TYR A 99 5.90 14.29 -13.66
N LEU A 100 5.92 12.95 -13.63
CA LEU A 100 6.44 12.13 -14.72
C LEU A 100 5.62 12.30 -15.99
N LYS A 101 4.28 12.32 -15.88
CA LYS A 101 3.39 12.58 -17.01
C LYS A 101 3.67 13.95 -17.64
N GLY A 102 3.77 15.01 -16.83
CA GLY A 102 4.09 16.36 -17.31
C GLY A 102 5.47 16.42 -17.99
N LYS A 103 6.47 15.71 -17.46
CA LYS A 103 7.77 15.57 -18.13
C LYS A 103 7.65 14.88 -19.49
N MET A 104 6.93 13.76 -19.56
CA MET A 104 6.72 13.04 -20.82
C MET A 104 6.00 13.90 -21.86
N GLU A 105 4.97 14.64 -21.45
CA GLU A 105 4.24 15.57 -22.32
C GLU A 105 5.17 16.70 -22.79
N GLY A 106 5.96 17.30 -21.89
CA GLY A 106 6.94 18.33 -22.25
C GLY A 106 8.01 17.84 -23.24
N PHE A 107 8.54 16.64 -23.05
CA PHE A 107 9.46 16.02 -24.01
C PHE A 107 8.78 15.68 -25.34
N GLY A 108 7.51 15.27 -25.32
CA GLY A 108 6.70 15.06 -26.52
C GLY A 108 6.54 16.34 -27.32
N LEU A 109 6.17 17.45 -26.67
CA LEU A 109 6.06 18.76 -27.30
C LEU A 109 7.39 19.24 -27.87
N LEU A 110 8.49 19.07 -27.12
CA LEU A 110 9.83 19.40 -27.60
C LEU A 110 10.20 18.61 -28.86
N ARG A 111 9.94 17.30 -28.86
CA ARG A 111 10.15 16.43 -30.02
C ARG A 111 9.37 16.95 -31.23
N ASP A 112 8.11 17.30 -31.05
CA ASP A 112 7.22 17.70 -32.15
C ASP A 112 7.63 19.06 -32.75
N VAL A 113 7.97 20.04 -31.89
CA VAL A 113 8.45 21.36 -32.33
C VAL A 113 9.81 21.25 -33.03
N LEU A 114 10.73 20.45 -32.49
CA LEU A 114 12.05 20.26 -33.09
C LEU A 114 11.94 19.57 -34.45
N ALA A 115 11.12 18.53 -34.54
CA ALA A 115 10.83 17.83 -35.79
C ALA A 115 10.26 18.79 -36.84
N GLN A 116 9.27 19.61 -36.47
CA GLN A 116 8.67 20.58 -37.40
C GLN A 116 9.70 21.58 -37.94
N LYS A 117 10.63 22.06 -37.09
CA LYS A 117 11.70 22.97 -37.53
C LYS A 117 12.70 22.28 -38.46
N ILE A 118 13.07 21.03 -38.17
CA ILE A 118 13.97 20.26 -39.04
C ILE A 118 13.32 19.99 -40.39
N GLU A 119 12.04 19.61 -40.42
CA GLU A 119 11.27 19.37 -41.65
C GLU A 119 11.15 20.64 -42.53
N ALA A 120 11.12 21.82 -41.90
CA ALA A 120 11.05 23.11 -42.59
C ALA A 120 12.41 23.53 -43.18
N GLU A 121 13.50 23.34 -42.45
CA GLU A 121 14.85 23.74 -42.88
C GLU A 121 15.49 22.71 -43.84
N PHE A 122 15.22 21.42 -43.63
CA PHE A 122 15.83 20.30 -44.36
C PHE A 122 14.74 19.35 -44.90
N PRO A 123 14.16 19.63 -46.09
CA PRO A 123 13.07 18.82 -46.64
C PRO A 123 13.47 17.38 -47.01
N GLU A 124 14.77 17.12 -47.21
CA GLU A 124 15.34 15.79 -47.48
C GLU A 124 15.31 14.85 -46.26
N LEU A 125 15.22 15.40 -45.04
CA LEU A 125 15.24 14.63 -43.79
C LEU A 125 13.83 14.29 -43.26
N LYS A 126 12.77 14.68 -43.97
CA LYS A 126 11.38 14.51 -43.53
C LYS A 126 11.03 13.05 -43.20
N GLU A 127 11.40 12.12 -44.08
CA GLU A 127 11.09 10.69 -43.90
C GLU A 127 11.73 10.11 -42.63
N VAL A 128 12.98 10.49 -42.35
CA VAL A 128 13.71 10.04 -41.16
C VAL A 128 13.10 10.61 -39.88
N VAL A 129 12.67 11.87 -39.91
CA VAL A 129 12.03 12.55 -38.76
C VAL A 129 10.66 11.94 -38.44
N GLU A 130 9.87 11.58 -39.46
CA GLU A 130 8.59 10.88 -39.26
C GLU A 130 8.77 9.49 -38.64
N ASP A 131 9.82 8.77 -39.04
CA ASP A 131 10.17 7.47 -38.44
C ASP A 131 10.56 7.60 -36.96
N ILE A 132 11.31 8.64 -36.58
CA ILE A 132 11.69 8.91 -35.18
C ILE A 132 10.48 9.34 -34.34
N LYS A 133 9.50 10.03 -34.93
CA LYS A 133 8.25 10.42 -34.26
C LYS A 133 7.36 9.23 -33.90
N LYS A 134 7.46 8.11 -34.64
CA LYS A 134 6.64 6.92 -34.38
C LYS A 134 6.90 6.46 -32.95
N PRO A 135 5.86 6.38 -32.12
CA PRO A 135 6.05 6.02 -30.74
C PRO A 135 6.47 4.55 -30.69
N LEU A 136 7.51 4.20 -29.92
CA LEU A 136 8.07 2.85 -29.78
C LEU A 136 7.11 1.83 -29.11
N LEU A 137 5.81 2.14 -29.10
CA LEU A 137 4.72 1.57 -28.29
C LEU A 137 4.14 0.27 -28.87
N MET A 138 4.93 -0.52 -29.58
CA MET A 138 4.53 -1.89 -29.95
C MET A 138 5.22 -2.96 -29.09
N SER A 139 6.24 -2.62 -28.29
CA SER A 139 6.91 -3.57 -27.39
C SER A 139 6.54 -3.37 -25.90
N SER A 140 6.21 -2.15 -25.47
CA SER A 140 6.05 -1.82 -24.03
C SER A 140 4.62 -1.81 -23.50
N THR A 141 3.58 -1.90 -24.34
CA THR A 141 2.19 -2.04 -23.87
C THR A 141 1.95 -3.36 -23.15
N LEU A 142 2.66 -4.43 -23.53
CA LEU A 142 2.72 -5.68 -22.75
C LEU A 142 3.43 -5.48 -21.40
N ALA A 143 4.45 -4.62 -21.33
CA ALA A 143 5.19 -4.35 -20.10
C ALA A 143 4.39 -3.50 -19.10
N LEU A 144 3.65 -2.49 -19.57
CA LEU A 144 2.78 -1.67 -18.72
C LEU A 144 1.58 -2.48 -18.18
N LEU A 145 0.98 -3.35 -18.99
CA LEU A 145 -0.01 -4.33 -18.53
C LEU A 145 0.59 -5.32 -17.52
N ALA A 146 1.81 -5.79 -17.73
CA ALA A 146 2.48 -6.72 -16.82
C ALA A 146 2.82 -6.08 -15.46
N VAL A 147 3.30 -4.83 -15.44
CA VAL A 147 3.58 -4.10 -14.19
C VAL A 147 2.28 -3.79 -13.43
N CYS A 148 1.21 -3.41 -14.13
CA CYS A 148 -0.10 -3.15 -13.51
C CYS A 148 -0.72 -4.45 -12.95
N ALA A 149 -0.63 -5.56 -13.69
CA ALA A 149 -1.07 -6.88 -13.24
C ALA A 149 -0.28 -7.39 -12.01
N ALA A 150 1.04 -7.11 -11.95
CA ALA A 150 1.88 -7.46 -10.82
C ALA A 150 1.52 -6.67 -9.55
N SER A 151 1.18 -5.38 -9.68
CA SER A 151 0.73 -4.57 -8.53
C SER A 151 -0.64 -4.99 -7.98
N ALA A 152 -1.51 -5.59 -8.82
CA ALA A 152 -2.81 -6.08 -8.40
C ALA A 152 -2.74 -7.40 -7.60
N GLN A 153 -1.70 -8.21 -7.82
CA GLN A 153 -1.51 -9.49 -7.12
C GLN A 153 -1.10 -9.29 -5.64
N ALA A 154 -0.48 -8.16 -5.32
CA ALA A 154 0.02 -7.86 -3.97
C ALA A 154 -1.07 -7.37 -3.00
N ALA A 155 -2.25 -6.97 -3.49
CA ALA A 155 -3.28 -6.29 -2.70
C ALA A 155 -4.47 -7.17 -2.26
N GLY A 156 -4.48 -8.48 -2.54
CA GLY A 156 -5.58 -9.37 -2.09
C GLY A 156 -6.99 -8.92 -2.51
N CYS A 157 -7.09 -8.27 -3.67
CA CYS A 157 -8.32 -7.64 -4.16
C CYS A 157 -9.23 -8.70 -4.80
N VAL A 158 -10.49 -8.74 -4.36
CA VAL A 158 -11.51 -9.73 -4.75
C VAL A 158 -11.78 -9.61 -6.25
N ASP A 159 -11.94 -10.74 -6.95
CA ASP A 159 -12.02 -10.85 -8.42
C ASP A 159 -13.03 -9.89 -9.09
N SER A 160 -14.06 -9.45 -8.36
CA SER A 160 -15.05 -8.46 -8.83
C SER A 160 -14.47 -7.05 -9.03
N GLU A 161 -13.57 -6.58 -8.17
CA GLU A 161 -12.91 -5.28 -8.33
C GLU A 161 -11.86 -5.32 -9.44
N ARG A 162 -11.24 -6.49 -9.63
CA ARG A 162 -10.32 -6.76 -10.76
C ARG A 162 -11.03 -6.64 -12.10
N GLN A 163 -12.25 -7.17 -12.20
CA GLN A 163 -13.08 -7.05 -13.39
C GLN A 163 -13.46 -5.58 -13.65
N GLN A 164 -13.86 -4.86 -12.62
CA GLN A 164 -14.30 -3.47 -12.75
C GLN A 164 -13.15 -2.50 -13.08
N ILE A 165 -11.94 -2.75 -12.56
CA ILE A 165 -10.75 -1.98 -12.95
C ILE A 165 -10.36 -2.29 -14.40
N ASN A 166 -10.44 -3.56 -14.83
CA ASN A 166 -10.16 -3.94 -16.21
C ASN A 166 -11.18 -3.33 -17.18
N ASP A 167 -12.47 -3.35 -16.83
CA ASP A 167 -13.54 -2.77 -17.64
C ASP A 167 -13.41 -1.25 -17.73
N ASN A 168 -13.11 -0.57 -16.61
CA ASN A 168 -12.85 0.88 -16.59
C ASN A 168 -11.58 1.25 -17.39
N MET A 169 -10.54 0.41 -17.37
CA MET A 169 -9.32 0.60 -18.17
C MET A 169 -9.57 0.37 -19.66
N LEU A 170 -10.40 -0.62 -20.02
CA LEU A 170 -10.80 -0.88 -21.41
C LEU A 170 -11.69 0.24 -21.95
N GLU A 171 -12.59 0.77 -21.12
CA GLU A 171 -13.43 1.92 -21.44
C GLU A 171 -12.61 3.21 -21.57
N ALA A 172 -11.62 3.43 -20.69
CA ALA A 172 -10.68 4.55 -20.80
C ALA A 172 -9.82 4.44 -22.07
N ALA A 173 -9.35 3.25 -22.43
CA ALA A 173 -8.57 3.01 -23.65
C ALA A 173 -9.41 3.19 -24.93
N THR A 174 -10.69 2.79 -24.91
CA THR A 174 -11.61 3.01 -26.04
C THR A 174 -12.08 4.46 -26.14
N ASN A 175 -12.24 5.18 -25.02
CA ASN A 175 -12.51 6.62 -25.01
C ASN A 175 -11.31 7.44 -25.49
N LEU A 176 -10.08 7.04 -25.17
CA LEU A 176 -8.87 7.69 -25.70
C LEU A 176 -8.74 7.49 -27.23
N LYS A 177 -9.23 6.36 -27.77
CA LYS A 177 -9.33 6.13 -29.22
C LYS A 177 -10.48 6.90 -29.88
N ARG A 178 -11.60 7.13 -29.17
CA ARG A 178 -12.76 7.88 -29.68
C ARG A 178 -12.57 9.40 -29.65
N HIS A 179 -11.82 9.93 -28.68
CA HIS A 179 -11.49 11.36 -28.59
C HIS A 179 -10.27 11.75 -29.45
N LYS A 180 -10.27 11.34 -30.72
CA LYS A 180 -9.62 12.12 -31.78
C LYS A 180 -10.69 12.71 -32.71
N PRO A 181 -11.30 13.82 -32.28
CA PRO A 181 -11.50 14.89 -33.24
C PRO A 181 -10.86 16.17 -32.68
N TRP A 182 -10.18 16.86 -33.61
CA TRP A 182 -9.59 18.20 -33.52
C TRP A 182 -8.14 18.28 -33.01
N LEU A 183 -7.29 18.76 -33.95
CA LEU A 183 -6.25 19.81 -33.80
C LEU A 183 -5.60 19.96 -32.42
#